data_AF-A0A086MR22-F1
#
_entry.id   AF-A0A086MR22-F1
#
_cell.length_a   1.000
_cell.length_b   1.000
_cell.length_c   1.000
_cell.angle_alpha   90.00
_cell.angle_beta   90.00
_cell.angle_gamma   90.00
#
_symmetry.space_group_name_H-M   'P 1'
#
loop_
_entity.id
_entity.type
_entity.pdbx_description
1 polymer ?
#
loop_
_entity_poly.entity_id
_entity_poly.type
_entity_poly.pdbx_seq_one_letter_code
_entity_poly.pdbx_strand_id
1 'polypeptide(L)'
;MLDVRDILRRRGLHLRIASGAWSGMDLTSEDPMTKLFVAMLAGVLEFQRDMISENTKDGVAAARNAGKVLGRPTRLNPDQAAAVVAAHQNEGAAVKALAREYDVDPKVIRRVLDSAGARGVPGDLADLLGEPGGEEKAEPESPAATDPVVSIDVPGLLAEHLQDAADAVVRAALRGGRTIRRDQGYSLRVAAPLSVHQAALEACSALAADGAAPAGRKAYRVYADRIDDAPAARGMTAGTAQSA
;
A
#
# COMPACT_ATOMS: atom_id res chain seq x y z
N MET A 1 -21.46 -14.04 -8.41
CA MET A 1 -22.46 -15.08 -8.78
C MET A 1 -23.87 -14.48 -8.79
N LEU A 2 -24.23 -13.66 -7.80
CA LEU A 2 -25.46 -12.85 -7.82
C LEU A 2 -25.53 -11.88 -9.02
N ASP A 3 -24.43 -11.21 -9.38
CA ASP A 3 -24.41 -10.29 -10.53
C ASP A 3 -24.82 -10.96 -11.85
N VAL A 4 -24.37 -12.20 -12.07
CA VAL A 4 -24.70 -12.97 -13.28
C VAL A 4 -26.19 -13.31 -13.31
N ARG A 5 -26.76 -13.71 -12.16
CA ARG A 5 -28.19 -13.97 -12.03
C ARG A 5 -29.02 -12.73 -12.37
N ASP A 6 -28.64 -11.56 -11.88
CA ASP A 6 -29.34 -10.32 -12.16
C ASP A 6 -29.24 -9.92 -13.64
N ILE A 7 -28.08 -10.12 -14.26
CA ILE A 7 -27.88 -9.90 -15.70
C ILE A 7 -28.78 -10.84 -16.53
N LEU A 8 -28.80 -12.13 -16.19
CA LEU A 8 -29.62 -13.13 -16.88
C LEU A 8 -31.11 -12.82 -16.74
N ARG A 9 -31.56 -12.47 -15.53
CA ARG A 9 -32.94 -12.05 -15.27
C ARG A 9 -33.35 -10.84 -16.10
N ARG A 10 -32.54 -9.77 -16.13
CA ARG A 10 -32.82 -8.57 -16.94
C ARG A 10 -32.94 -8.88 -18.43
N ARG A 11 -32.27 -9.94 -18.90
CA ARG A 11 -32.30 -10.41 -20.28
C ARG A 11 -33.38 -11.47 -20.55
N GLY A 12 -34.18 -11.84 -19.56
CA GLY A 12 -35.20 -12.90 -19.69
C GLY A 12 -34.62 -14.30 -19.89
N LEU A 13 -33.38 -14.53 -19.45
CA LEU A 13 -32.68 -15.81 -19.57
C LEU A 13 -32.75 -16.60 -18.26
N HIS A 14 -32.86 -17.91 -18.37
CA HIS A 14 -32.97 -18.84 -17.24
C HIS A 14 -31.63 -19.52 -16.92
N LEU A 15 -31.33 -19.68 -15.64
CA LEU A 15 -30.13 -20.41 -15.16
C LEU A 15 -30.56 -21.71 -14.50
N ARG A 16 -30.57 -22.80 -15.28
CA ARG A 16 -30.99 -24.11 -14.81
C ARG A 16 -29.81 -25.00 -14.44
N ILE A 17 -29.96 -25.73 -13.35
CA ILE A 17 -29.03 -26.79 -12.97
C ILE A 17 -29.34 -28.02 -13.82
N ALA A 18 -28.39 -28.43 -14.66
CA ALA A 18 -28.61 -29.54 -15.61
C ALA A 18 -28.47 -30.94 -14.99
N SER A 19 -27.76 -31.07 -13.86
CA SER A 19 -27.42 -32.36 -13.27
C SER A 19 -27.15 -32.26 -11.77
N GLY A 20 -27.25 -33.41 -11.07
CA GLY A 20 -27.01 -33.52 -9.63
C GLY A 20 -28.28 -33.46 -8.79
N ALA A 21 -28.12 -33.37 -7.47
CA ALA A 21 -29.23 -33.40 -6.50
C ALA A 21 -30.26 -32.27 -6.68
N TRP A 22 -29.89 -31.20 -7.39
CA TRP A 22 -30.72 -30.02 -7.63
C TRP A 22 -31.07 -29.85 -9.12
N SER A 23 -30.95 -30.92 -9.92
CA SER A 23 -31.26 -30.89 -11.34
C SER A 23 -32.68 -30.39 -11.61
N GLY A 24 -32.83 -29.55 -12.63
CA GLY A 24 -34.09 -28.92 -13.02
C GLY A 24 -34.42 -27.63 -12.28
N MET A 25 -33.74 -27.31 -11.17
CA MET A 25 -33.95 -26.05 -10.46
C MET A 25 -33.49 -24.86 -11.31
N ASP A 26 -34.36 -23.85 -11.43
CA ASP A 26 -34.05 -22.58 -12.07
C ASP A 26 -33.66 -21.54 -11.02
N LEU A 27 -32.37 -21.18 -11.01
CA LEU A 27 -31.78 -20.22 -10.07
C LEU A 27 -32.18 -18.77 -10.37
N THR A 28 -32.76 -18.48 -11.54
CA THR A 28 -33.28 -17.15 -11.87
C THR A 28 -34.71 -16.94 -11.39
N SER A 29 -35.39 -18.00 -10.95
CA SER A 29 -36.77 -17.92 -10.47
C SER A 29 -36.93 -17.00 -9.24
N GLU A 30 -38.13 -16.44 -9.10
CA GLU A 30 -38.53 -15.60 -7.96
C GLU A 30 -39.19 -16.39 -6.82
N ASP A 31 -39.30 -17.70 -6.97
CA ASP A 31 -39.88 -18.59 -5.95
C ASP A 31 -39.17 -18.43 -4.60
N PRO A 32 -39.90 -18.41 -3.47
CA PRO A 32 -39.31 -18.27 -2.15
C PRO A 32 -38.20 -19.30 -1.86
N MET A 33 -38.38 -20.54 -2.32
CA MET A 33 -37.39 -21.63 -2.17
C MET A 33 -36.09 -21.30 -2.93
N THR A 34 -36.19 -20.89 -4.19
CA THR A 34 -35.03 -20.51 -5.02
C THR A 34 -34.29 -19.32 -4.41
N LYS A 35 -35.03 -18.31 -3.92
CA LYS A 35 -34.43 -17.15 -3.24
C LYS A 35 -33.62 -17.56 -2.00
N LEU A 36 -34.19 -18.41 -1.14
CA LEU A 36 -33.50 -18.93 0.03
C LEU A 36 -32.25 -19.72 -0.35
N PHE A 37 -32.35 -20.62 -1.32
CA PHE A 37 -31.23 -21.44 -1.78
C PHE A 37 -30.08 -20.59 -2.36
N VAL A 38 -30.41 -19.60 -3.20
CA VAL A 38 -29.41 -18.67 -3.75
C VAL A 38 -28.74 -17.84 -2.65
N ALA A 39 -29.49 -17.39 -1.64
CA ALA A 39 -28.94 -16.66 -0.51
C ALA A 39 -27.99 -17.54 0.33
N MET A 40 -28.37 -18.80 0.58
CA MET A 40 -27.52 -19.76 1.28
C MET A 40 -26.23 -20.03 0.49
N LEU A 41 -26.31 -20.26 -0.83
CA LEU A 41 -25.13 -20.43 -1.67
C LEU A 41 -24.23 -19.19 -1.66
N ALA A 42 -24.81 -17.99 -1.69
CA ALA A 42 -24.05 -16.75 -1.59
C ALA A 42 -23.28 -16.69 -0.26
N GLY A 43 -23.94 -17.00 0.87
CA GLY A 43 -23.28 -17.05 2.18
C GLY A 43 -22.16 -18.08 2.26
N VAL A 44 -22.35 -19.29 1.72
CA VAL A 44 -21.30 -20.31 1.66
C VAL A 44 -20.11 -19.85 0.80
N LEU A 45 -20.38 -19.20 -0.33
CA LEU A 45 -19.32 -18.68 -1.21
C LEU A 45 -18.55 -17.53 -0.57
N GLU A 46 -19.22 -16.67 0.21
CA GLU A 46 -18.58 -15.62 1.00
C GLU A 46 -17.67 -16.23 2.08
N PHE A 47 -18.18 -17.20 2.83
CA PHE A 47 -17.39 -17.95 3.81
C PHE A 47 -16.14 -18.59 3.17
N GLN A 48 -16.30 -19.29 2.05
CA GLN A 48 -15.18 -19.92 1.34
C GLN A 48 -14.15 -18.88 0.87
N ARG A 49 -14.62 -17.74 0.36
CA ARG A 49 -13.74 -16.63 -0.07
C ARG A 49 -12.93 -16.10 1.11
N ASP A 50 -13.57 -15.90 2.25
CA ASP A 50 -12.92 -15.40 3.46
C ASP A 50 -11.89 -16.42 3.99
N MET A 51 -12.24 -17.70 4.04
CA MET A 51 -11.35 -18.79 4.44
C MET A 51 -10.12 -18.92 3.52
N ILE A 52 -10.30 -18.84 2.19
CA ILE A 52 -9.17 -18.83 1.23
C ILE A 52 -8.25 -17.63 1.48
N SER A 53 -8.86 -16.46 1.74
CA SER A 53 -8.13 -15.25 2.05
C SER A 53 -7.36 -15.38 3.38
N GLU A 54 -7.95 -15.96 4.41
CA GLU A 54 -7.32 -16.25 5.71
C GLU A 54 -6.13 -17.20 5.55
N ASN A 55 -6.32 -18.36 4.94
CA ASN A 55 -5.24 -19.32 4.66
C ASN A 55 -4.07 -18.69 3.88
N THR A 56 -4.37 -17.80 2.93
CA THR A 56 -3.34 -17.07 2.18
C THR A 56 -2.57 -16.12 3.08
N LYS A 57 -3.24 -15.42 4.01
CA LYS A 57 -2.58 -14.54 4.99
C LYS A 57 -1.67 -15.34 5.91
N ASP A 58 -2.14 -16.47 6.41
CA ASP A 58 -1.36 -17.33 7.31
C ASP A 58 -0.11 -17.87 6.61
N GLY A 59 -0.25 -18.30 5.35
CA GLY A 59 0.89 -18.72 4.52
C GLY A 59 1.89 -17.58 4.28
N VAL A 60 1.41 -16.36 4.02
CA VAL A 60 2.25 -15.17 3.86
C VAL A 60 2.97 -14.81 5.16
N ALA A 61 2.27 -14.83 6.30
CA ALA A 61 2.85 -14.56 7.62
C ALA A 61 3.90 -15.60 7.99
N ALA A 62 3.64 -16.89 7.76
CA ALA A 62 4.60 -17.96 7.96
C ALA A 62 5.84 -17.79 7.07
N ALA A 63 5.67 -17.40 5.80
CA ALA A 63 6.79 -17.13 4.91
C ALA A 63 7.62 -15.92 5.36
N ARG A 64 6.98 -14.85 5.84
CA ARG A 64 7.67 -13.69 6.45
C ARG A 64 8.47 -14.10 7.68
N ASN A 65 7.88 -14.87 8.60
CA ASN A 65 8.55 -15.36 9.82
C ASN A 65 9.73 -16.28 9.50
N ALA A 66 9.68 -17.00 8.37
CA ALA A 66 10.79 -17.79 7.85
C ALA A 66 11.85 -16.95 7.10
N GLY A 67 11.73 -15.62 7.08
CA GLY A 67 12.68 -14.70 6.43
C GLY A 67 12.62 -14.71 4.89
N LYS A 68 11.57 -15.26 4.28
CA LYS A 68 11.47 -15.31 2.81
C LYS A 68 11.09 -13.93 2.26
N VAL A 69 11.81 -13.51 1.21
CA VAL A 69 11.46 -12.29 0.46
C VAL A 69 10.21 -12.55 -0.37
N LEU A 70 9.14 -11.81 -0.10
CA LEU A 70 7.87 -11.92 -0.81
C LEU A 70 7.80 -10.94 -1.99
N GLY A 71 7.08 -11.33 -3.04
CA GLY A 71 6.83 -10.49 -4.22
C GLY A 71 7.86 -10.69 -5.33
N ARG A 72 7.97 -9.69 -6.22
CA ARG A 72 8.87 -9.75 -7.37
C ARG A 72 10.32 -9.59 -6.89
N PRO A 73 11.25 -10.49 -7.27
CA PRO A 73 12.64 -10.35 -6.89
C PRO A 73 13.24 -9.04 -7.40
N THR A 74 14.04 -8.39 -6.56
CA THR A 74 14.79 -7.19 -6.92
C THR A 74 15.88 -7.55 -7.93
N ARG A 75 16.07 -6.71 -8.97
CA ARG A 75 17.12 -6.93 -9.97
C ARG A 75 18.53 -6.69 -9.45
N LEU A 76 18.65 -5.86 -8.43
CA LEU A 76 19.90 -5.59 -7.72
C LEU A 76 19.85 -6.29 -6.37
N ASN A 77 20.94 -6.93 -5.99
CA ASN A 77 21.10 -7.46 -4.63
C ASN A 77 21.34 -6.30 -3.63
N PRO A 78 21.26 -6.54 -2.31
CA PRO A 78 21.45 -5.50 -1.31
C PRO A 78 22.81 -4.80 -1.39
N ASP A 79 23.87 -5.56 -1.64
CA ASP A 79 25.25 -5.04 -1.72
C ASP A 79 25.45 -4.15 -2.95
N GLN A 80 24.89 -4.53 -4.09
CA GLN A 80 24.85 -3.74 -5.32
C GLN A 80 24.02 -2.47 -5.12
N ALA A 81 22.91 -2.55 -4.40
CA ALA A 81 22.12 -1.36 -4.08
C ALA A 81 22.92 -0.38 -3.20
N ALA A 82 23.66 -0.88 -2.21
CA ALA A 82 24.55 -0.08 -1.38
C ALA A 82 25.70 0.53 -2.20
N ALA A 83 26.32 -0.24 -3.10
CA ALA A 83 27.37 0.23 -4.00
C ALA A 83 26.85 1.33 -4.95
N VAL A 84 25.65 1.17 -5.51
CA VAL A 84 24.99 2.20 -6.34
C VAL A 84 24.80 3.50 -5.56
N VAL A 85 24.38 3.42 -4.29
CA VAL A 85 24.20 4.61 -3.44
C VAL A 85 25.55 5.26 -3.14
N ALA A 86 26.55 4.48 -2.75
CA ALA A 86 27.89 4.97 -2.45
C ALA A 86 28.56 5.62 -3.68
N ALA A 87 28.50 4.98 -4.85
CA ALA A 87 29.05 5.52 -6.08
C ALA A 87 28.36 6.83 -6.50
N HIS A 88 27.04 6.93 -6.30
CA HIS A 88 26.32 8.17 -6.59
C HIS A 88 26.67 9.30 -5.62
N GLN A 89 26.77 9.01 -4.32
CA GLN A 89 27.01 10.04 -3.28
C GLN A 89 28.47 10.46 -3.19
N ASN A 90 29.41 9.52 -3.24
CA ASN A 90 30.82 9.79 -2.98
C ASN A 90 31.61 10.11 -4.26
N GLU A 91 31.25 9.46 -5.37
CA GLU A 91 31.98 9.57 -6.64
C GLU A 91 31.23 10.42 -7.68
N GLY A 92 29.98 10.83 -7.38
CA GLY A 92 29.16 11.60 -8.30
C GLY A 92 28.72 10.84 -9.55
N ALA A 93 28.68 9.50 -9.48
CA ALA A 93 28.36 8.67 -10.63
C ALA A 93 26.96 8.94 -11.18
N ALA A 94 26.85 9.18 -12.50
CA ALA A 94 25.58 9.48 -13.14
C ALA A 94 24.65 8.24 -13.19
N VAL A 95 23.36 8.44 -12.94
CA VAL A 95 22.32 7.39 -12.98
C VAL A 95 22.37 6.53 -14.26
N LYS A 96 22.60 7.15 -15.43
CA LYS A 96 22.69 6.42 -16.71
C LYS A 96 23.94 5.54 -16.81
N ALA A 97 25.05 5.94 -16.19
CA ALA A 97 26.27 5.15 -16.17
C ALA A 97 26.08 3.91 -15.30
N LEU A 98 25.60 4.10 -14.07
CA LEU A 98 25.25 3.01 -13.15
C LEU A 98 24.22 2.04 -13.76
N ALA A 99 23.22 2.56 -14.47
CA ALA A 99 22.23 1.72 -15.14
C ALA A 99 22.83 0.78 -16.20
N ARG A 100 23.83 1.27 -16.95
CA ARG A 100 24.54 0.46 -17.95
C ARG A 100 25.48 -0.55 -17.30
N GLU A 101 26.16 -0.13 -16.24
CA GLU A 101 27.10 -0.99 -15.50
C GLU A 101 26.41 -2.21 -14.90
N TYR A 102 25.24 -2.01 -14.29
CA TYR A 102 24.47 -3.09 -13.67
C TYR A 102 23.44 -3.74 -14.61
N ASP A 103 23.41 -3.39 -15.90
CA ASP A 103 22.43 -3.86 -16.90
C ASP A 103 20.97 -3.78 -16.42
N VAL A 104 20.60 -2.62 -15.87
CA VAL A 104 19.25 -2.35 -15.38
C VAL A 104 18.65 -1.10 -16.01
N ASP A 105 17.32 -1.05 -16.07
CA ASP A 105 16.64 0.17 -16.46
C ASP A 105 17.03 1.33 -15.50
N PRO A 106 17.33 2.54 -16.01
CA PRO A 106 17.65 3.69 -15.15
C PRO A 106 16.60 3.98 -14.07
N LYS A 107 15.35 3.56 -14.25
CA LYS A 107 14.28 3.64 -13.24
C LYS A 107 14.57 2.79 -12.01
N VAL A 108 15.29 1.67 -12.13
CA VAL A 108 15.72 0.82 -11.01
C VAL A 108 16.74 1.58 -10.16
N ILE A 109 17.79 2.12 -10.78
CA ILE A 109 18.81 2.95 -10.09
C ILE A 109 18.14 4.14 -9.39
N ARG A 110 17.30 4.88 -10.12
CA ARG A 110 16.53 5.99 -9.57
C ARG A 110 15.71 5.61 -8.34
N ARG A 111 15.07 4.44 -8.36
CA ARG A 111 14.27 3.96 -7.24
C ARG A 111 15.14 3.63 -6.03
N VAL A 112 16.28 2.96 -6.24
CA VAL A 112 17.24 2.65 -5.17
C VAL A 112 17.73 3.94 -4.51
N LEU A 113 18.12 4.93 -5.31
CA LEU A 113 18.59 6.22 -4.81
C LEU A 113 17.49 7.00 -4.06
N ASP A 114 16.24 6.98 -4.55
CA ASP A 114 15.12 7.63 -3.85
C ASP A 114 14.83 6.95 -2.51
N SER A 115 14.83 5.62 -2.49
CA SER A 115 14.61 4.85 -1.27
C SER A 115 15.70 5.06 -0.23
N ALA A 116 16.93 5.40 -0.66
CA ALA A 116 18.06 5.73 0.21
C ALA A 116 18.16 7.22 0.56
N GLY A 117 17.26 8.09 0.06
CA GLY A 117 17.37 9.55 0.23
C GLY A 117 18.58 10.17 -0.47
N ALA A 118 19.27 9.43 -1.35
CA ALA A 118 20.50 9.84 -2.00
C ALA A 118 20.29 10.84 -3.15
N ARG A 119 19.04 11.00 -3.60
CA ARG A 119 18.63 12.10 -4.48
C ARG A 119 17.88 13.14 -3.66
N GLY A 120 18.63 14.12 -3.16
CA GLY A 120 18.04 15.35 -2.67
C GLY A 120 17.32 16.09 -3.80
N VAL A 121 16.22 16.76 -3.45
CA VAL A 121 15.69 17.84 -4.29
C VAL A 121 16.78 18.92 -4.33
N PRO A 122 17.14 19.48 -5.50
CA PRO A 122 18.07 20.60 -5.56
C PRO A 122 17.60 21.70 -4.60
N GLY A 123 18.47 22.16 -3.69
CA GLY A 123 18.09 23.16 -2.68
C GLY A 123 17.67 24.49 -3.29
N ASP A 124 18.19 24.78 -4.48
CA ASP A 124 17.85 25.91 -5.35
C ASP A 124 16.52 25.73 -6.09
N LEU A 125 15.88 24.55 -6.02
CA LEU A 125 14.59 24.35 -6.68
C LEU A 125 13.48 25.17 -6.02
N ALA A 126 13.57 25.40 -4.70
CA ALA A 126 12.67 26.31 -4.00
C ALA A 126 12.86 27.76 -4.51
N ASP A 127 14.13 28.18 -4.66
CA ASP A 127 14.50 29.50 -5.19
C ASP A 127 14.05 29.70 -6.65
N LEU A 128 14.10 28.64 -7.46
CA LEU A 128 13.73 28.65 -8.88
C LEU A 128 12.22 28.55 -9.14
N LEU A 129 11.45 27.97 -8.21
CA LEU A 129 10.01 27.79 -8.36
C LEU A 129 9.19 28.99 -7.90
N GLY A 130 9.81 29.98 -7.26
CA GLY A 130 9.16 31.22 -6.83
C GLY A 130 8.18 30.98 -5.68
N GLU A 131 8.56 31.42 -4.49
CA GLU A 131 7.72 31.38 -3.29
C GLU A 131 6.33 32.01 -3.54
N PRO A 132 5.21 31.34 -3.26
CA PRO A 132 4.02 32.04 -2.82
C PRO A 132 4.31 32.53 -1.40
N GLY A 133 4.56 33.84 -1.27
CA GLY A 133 5.17 34.42 -0.09
C GLY A 133 4.47 34.19 1.26
N GLY A 134 5.28 34.30 2.32
CA GLY A 134 4.84 34.69 3.65
C GLY A 134 5.31 33.79 4.80
N GLU A 135 6.48 34.16 5.37
CA GLU A 135 6.83 34.21 6.81
C GLU A 135 6.66 32.92 7.66
N GLU A 136 7.61 32.44 8.48
CA GLU A 136 8.65 33.10 9.27
C GLU A 136 9.63 32.05 9.82
N LYS A 137 10.90 32.44 9.97
CA LYS A 137 12.00 31.67 10.58
C LYS A 137 11.74 31.42 12.08
N ALA A 138 11.99 30.20 12.56
CA ALA A 138 12.32 29.95 13.97
C ALA A 138 13.21 28.69 14.13
N GLU A 139 14.51 28.92 14.34
CA GLU A 139 15.36 28.10 15.23
C GLU A 139 15.55 28.93 16.51
N PRO A 140 15.74 28.35 17.72
CA PRO A 140 16.47 27.08 17.99
C PRO A 140 15.83 26.15 19.05
N GLU A 141 16.30 24.88 19.16
CA GLU A 141 16.70 24.17 20.41
C GLU A 141 16.82 22.63 20.23
N SER A 142 17.79 22.05 20.94
CA SER A 142 18.34 20.69 20.83
C SER A 142 17.51 19.61 21.59
N PRO A 143 17.91 18.32 21.59
CA PRO A 143 17.45 17.23 20.75
C PRO A 143 16.44 16.30 21.49
N ALA A 144 15.19 16.26 21.04
CA ALA A 144 14.22 15.26 21.46
C ALA A 144 13.88 14.36 20.26
N ALA A 145 14.26 13.08 20.34
CA ALA A 145 13.88 11.97 19.48
C ALA A 145 13.35 12.36 18.08
N THR A 146 14.24 12.62 17.14
CA THR A 146 13.91 13.05 15.78
C THR A 146 13.00 12.02 15.12
N ASP A 147 11.73 12.37 14.90
CA ASP A 147 10.78 11.53 14.16
C ASP A 147 11.28 11.40 12.71
N PRO A 148 11.69 10.19 12.29
CA PRO A 148 12.36 9.99 11.02
C PRO A 148 11.39 10.20 9.84
N VAL A 149 11.78 11.07 8.90
CA VAL A 149 11.04 11.26 7.65
C VAL A 149 11.22 10.05 6.75
N VAL A 150 10.11 9.39 6.40
CA VAL A 150 10.09 8.20 5.56
C VAL A 150 9.20 8.40 4.35
N SER A 151 9.56 7.79 3.21
CA SER A 151 8.74 7.84 1.99
C SER A 151 7.90 6.56 1.86
N ILE A 152 6.60 6.65 2.10
CA ILE A 152 5.66 5.52 2.03
C ILE A 152 4.60 5.77 0.95
N ASP A 153 4.26 4.71 0.20
CA ASP A 153 3.15 4.75 -0.76
C ASP A 153 1.82 4.53 -0.01
N VAL A 154 0.92 5.52 0.00
CA VAL A 154 -0.46 5.42 0.50
C VAL A 154 -1.37 4.89 -0.62
N PRO A 155 -2.17 3.84 -0.41
CA PRO A 155 -3.16 3.40 -1.39
C PRO A 155 -4.19 4.49 -1.71
N GLY A 156 -4.59 4.64 -2.98
CA GLY A 156 -5.49 5.71 -3.43
C GLY A 156 -6.83 5.76 -2.67
N LEU A 157 -7.41 4.61 -2.35
CA LEU A 157 -8.64 4.52 -1.55
C LEU A 157 -8.47 5.18 -0.15
N LEU A 158 -7.32 4.96 0.50
CA LEU A 158 -7.03 5.62 1.77
C LEU A 158 -6.74 7.10 1.56
N ALA A 159 -5.97 7.44 0.52
CA ALA A 159 -5.65 8.83 0.21
C ALA A 159 -6.92 9.67 -0.05
N GLU A 160 -7.94 9.10 -0.69
CA GLU A 160 -9.26 9.73 -0.87
C GLU A 160 -9.98 9.91 0.47
N HIS A 161 -10.08 8.85 1.27
CA HIS A 161 -10.72 8.93 2.59
C HIS A 161 -10.07 9.97 3.51
N LEU A 162 -8.74 10.06 3.49
CA LEU A 162 -7.98 11.01 4.30
C LEU A 162 -8.14 12.47 3.87
N GLN A 163 -8.65 12.76 2.66
CA GLN A 163 -8.96 14.14 2.30
C GLN A 163 -10.10 14.70 3.16
N ASP A 164 -11.04 13.84 3.56
CA ASP A 164 -12.24 14.21 4.32
C ASP A 164 -12.07 13.97 5.83
N ALA A 165 -11.43 12.86 6.22
CA ALA A 165 -11.44 12.38 7.59
C ALA A 165 -10.18 12.73 8.42
N ALA A 166 -9.13 13.28 7.80
CA ALA A 166 -7.84 13.47 8.46
C ALA A 166 -7.58 14.91 8.96
N ASP A 167 -6.73 14.99 9.98
CA ASP A 167 -6.25 16.26 10.53
C ASP A 167 -5.46 17.09 9.52
N ALA A 168 -5.31 18.38 9.80
CA ALA A 168 -4.67 19.34 8.90
C ALA A 168 -3.24 18.95 8.52
N VAL A 169 -2.48 18.35 9.45
CA VAL A 169 -1.10 17.90 9.25
C VAL A 169 -1.03 16.75 8.23
N VAL A 170 -1.88 15.73 8.40
CA VAL A 170 -1.96 14.59 7.47
C VAL A 170 -2.39 15.07 6.08
N ARG A 171 -3.39 15.96 6.00
CA ARG A 171 -3.83 16.52 4.71
C ARG A 171 -2.74 17.33 4.02
N ALA A 172 -1.95 18.10 4.76
CA ALA A 172 -0.81 18.83 4.20
C ALA A 172 0.24 17.87 3.62
N ALA A 173 0.59 16.80 4.34
CA ALA A 173 1.52 15.78 3.87
C ALA A 173 1.03 15.08 2.58
N LEU A 174 -0.27 14.78 2.49
CA LEU A 174 -0.87 14.19 1.29
C LEU A 174 -0.81 15.14 0.09
N ARG A 175 -1.04 16.45 0.26
CA ARG A 175 -0.95 17.43 -0.84
C ARG A 175 0.45 17.51 -1.45
N GLY A 176 1.49 17.34 -0.62
CA GLY A 176 2.88 17.24 -1.09
C GLY A 176 3.24 15.90 -1.73
N GLY A 177 2.34 14.91 -1.68
CA GLY A 177 2.58 13.56 -2.18
C GLY A 177 2.53 13.47 -3.72
N ARG A 178 3.31 12.54 -4.28
CA ARG A 178 3.35 12.29 -5.73
C ARG A 178 2.45 11.11 -6.12
N THR A 179 1.49 11.33 -7.01
CA THR A 179 0.63 10.27 -7.54
C THR A 179 1.40 9.31 -8.46
N ILE A 180 1.28 8.01 -8.21
CA ILE A 180 1.80 6.92 -9.04
C ILE A 180 0.61 6.11 -9.56
N ARG A 181 0.31 6.25 -10.86
CA ARG A 181 -0.77 5.50 -11.53
C ARG A 181 -0.41 4.03 -11.72
N ARG A 182 -1.39 3.15 -11.55
CA ARG A 182 -1.37 1.71 -11.85
C ARG A 182 -2.59 1.37 -12.70
N ASP A 183 -2.57 0.25 -13.42
CA ASP A 183 -3.60 -0.10 -14.41
C ASP A 183 -5.04 -0.18 -13.87
N GLN A 184 -5.23 -0.29 -12.54
CA GLN A 184 -6.55 -0.29 -11.88
C GLN A 184 -6.63 0.63 -10.64
N GLY A 185 -5.83 1.71 -10.57
CA GLY A 185 -5.88 2.66 -9.46
C GLY A 185 -4.63 3.52 -9.33
N TYR A 186 -4.41 4.12 -8.15
CA TYR A 186 -3.17 4.84 -7.88
C TYR A 186 -2.68 4.62 -6.45
N SER A 187 -1.41 4.92 -6.23
CA SER A 187 -0.84 5.11 -4.90
C SER A 187 -0.21 6.49 -4.83
N LEU A 188 -0.30 7.13 -3.68
CA LEU A 188 0.31 8.43 -3.43
C LEU A 188 1.61 8.21 -2.65
N ARG A 189 2.76 8.55 -3.26
CA ARG A 189 4.04 8.51 -2.56
C ARG A 189 4.16 9.74 -1.68
N VAL A 190 4.23 9.55 -0.38
CA VAL A 190 4.24 10.62 0.63
C VAL A 190 5.52 10.50 1.43
N ALA A 191 6.29 11.57 1.50
CA ALA A 191 7.45 11.69 2.38
C ALA A 191 7.05 12.52 3.60
N ALA A 192 6.89 11.88 4.75
CA ALA A 192 6.47 12.53 5.98
C ALA A 192 7.10 11.83 7.20
N PRO A 193 7.10 12.48 8.38
CA PRO A 193 7.48 11.84 9.63
C PRO A 193 6.65 10.57 9.89
N LEU A 194 7.23 9.58 10.59
CA LEU A 194 6.57 8.31 10.85
C LEU A 194 5.29 8.50 11.68
N SER A 195 5.27 9.47 12.62
CA SER A 195 4.08 9.82 13.38
C SER A 195 2.92 10.28 12.49
N VAL A 196 3.20 11.00 11.42
CA VAL A 196 2.19 11.47 10.46
C VAL A 196 1.61 10.28 9.69
N HIS A 197 2.44 9.31 9.33
CA HIS A 197 1.98 8.07 8.70
C HIS A 197 1.11 7.22 9.66
N GLN A 198 1.48 7.14 10.93
CA GLN A 198 0.70 6.46 11.98
C GLN A 198 -0.65 7.15 12.23
N ALA A 199 -0.67 8.48 12.35
CA ALA A 199 -1.91 9.26 12.49
C ALA A 199 -2.82 9.09 11.27
N ALA A 200 -2.26 9.06 10.06
CA ALA A 200 -3.01 8.77 8.84
C ALA A 200 -3.59 7.34 8.85
N LEU A 201 -2.86 6.36 9.38
CA LEU A 201 -3.38 5.00 9.50
C LEU A 201 -4.53 4.95 10.52
N GLU A 202 -4.39 5.59 11.67
CA GLU A 202 -5.43 5.66 12.71
C GLU A 202 -6.72 6.31 12.20
N ALA A 203 -6.62 7.41 11.45
CA ALA A 203 -7.76 8.06 10.80
C ALA A 203 -8.48 7.16 9.78
N CYS A 204 -7.81 6.13 9.26
CA CYS A 204 -8.41 5.14 8.35
C CYS A 204 -8.97 3.91 9.05
N SER A 205 -8.94 3.82 10.39
CA SER A 205 -9.33 2.62 11.15
C SER A 205 -10.76 2.15 10.85
N ALA A 206 -11.69 3.06 10.54
CA ALA A 206 -13.05 2.72 10.11
C ALA A 206 -13.11 1.85 8.85
N LEU A 207 -12.12 1.97 7.95
CA LEU A 207 -12.01 1.13 6.75
C LEU A 207 -11.48 -0.28 7.03
N ALA A 208 -10.97 -0.52 8.24
CA ALA A 208 -10.52 -1.82 8.72
C ALA A 208 -11.62 -2.59 9.48
N ALA A 209 -12.72 -1.92 9.87
CA ALA A 209 -13.77 -2.49 10.71
C ALA A 209 -14.53 -3.66 10.06
N ASP A 210 -15.10 -4.53 10.89
CA ASP A 210 -15.96 -5.62 10.46
C ASP A 210 -17.27 -5.06 9.87
N GLY A 211 -17.42 -5.22 8.55
CA GLY A 211 -18.49 -4.59 7.75
C GLY A 211 -17.97 -3.61 6.69
N ALA A 212 -16.70 -3.18 6.78
CA ALA A 212 -16.09 -2.35 5.74
C ALA A 212 -15.85 -3.15 4.44
N ALA A 213 -15.92 -2.44 3.32
CA ALA A 213 -15.70 -3.02 1.99
C ALA A 213 -14.34 -3.78 1.93
N PRO A 214 -14.28 -4.98 1.32
CA PRO A 214 -13.04 -5.76 1.25
C PRO A 214 -11.84 -5.00 0.68
N ALA A 215 -12.08 -4.08 -0.26
CA ALA A 215 -11.05 -3.21 -0.82
C ALA A 215 -10.45 -2.25 0.22
N GLY A 216 -11.28 -1.67 1.10
CA GLY A 216 -10.86 -0.80 2.20
C GLY A 216 -9.99 -1.56 3.21
N ARG A 217 -10.46 -2.73 3.65
CA ARG A 217 -9.71 -3.61 4.57
C ARG A 217 -8.36 -4.04 4.00
N LYS A 218 -8.29 -4.30 2.69
CA LYS A 218 -7.03 -4.61 2.00
C LYS A 218 -6.11 -3.40 1.93
N ALA A 219 -6.65 -2.24 1.55
CA ALA A 219 -5.87 -1.02 1.40
C ALA A 219 -5.30 -0.56 2.76
N TYR A 220 -6.09 -0.65 3.84
CA TYR A 220 -5.63 -0.38 5.20
C TYR A 220 -4.44 -1.27 5.59
N ARG A 221 -4.58 -2.61 5.45
CA ARG A 221 -3.49 -3.55 5.76
C ARG A 221 -2.23 -3.30 4.95
N VAL A 222 -2.37 -3.04 3.66
CA VAL A 222 -1.22 -2.74 2.79
C VAL A 222 -0.49 -1.48 3.25
N TYR A 223 -1.20 -0.49 3.76
CA TYR A 223 -0.59 0.72 4.29
C TYR A 223 0.09 0.47 5.64
N ALA A 224 -0.58 -0.25 6.55
CA ALA A 224 -0.01 -0.68 7.83
C ALA A 224 1.31 -1.47 7.65
N ASP A 225 1.29 -2.51 6.80
CA ASP A 225 2.48 -3.31 6.46
C ASP A 225 3.64 -2.42 5.99
N ARG A 226 3.38 -1.38 5.17
CA ARG A 226 4.42 -0.48 4.67
C ARG A 226 5.00 0.44 5.74
N ILE A 227 4.18 0.82 6.72
CA ILE A 227 4.62 1.62 7.88
C ILE A 227 5.52 0.76 8.77
N ASP A 228 5.13 -0.48 9.02
CA ASP A 228 5.92 -1.42 9.83
C ASP A 228 7.25 -1.79 9.15
N ASP A 229 7.24 -1.95 7.82
CA ASP A 229 8.43 -2.26 7.02
C ASP A 229 9.39 -1.06 6.84
N ALA A 230 8.96 0.16 7.19
CA ALA A 230 9.75 1.36 6.97
C ALA A 230 11.08 1.29 7.74
N PRO A 231 12.21 1.73 7.12
CA PRO A 231 13.55 1.53 7.66
C PRO A 231 13.75 2.12 9.06
N ALA A 232 12.99 3.17 9.40
CA ALA A 232 13.09 3.81 10.69
C ALA A 232 12.27 3.13 11.80
N ALA A 233 11.20 2.38 11.47
CA ALA A 233 10.42 1.59 12.42
C ALA A 233 11.21 0.36 12.93
N ARG A 234 12.07 -0.22 12.09
CA ARG A 234 12.94 -1.36 12.44
C ARG A 234 14.10 -1.02 13.38
N GLY A 235 14.45 0.27 13.53
CA GLY A 235 15.49 0.72 14.46
C GLY A 235 15.05 0.81 15.92
N MET A 236 13.75 0.96 16.19
CA MET A 236 13.21 1.10 17.56
C MET A 236 13.01 -0.22 18.30
N THR A 237 12.87 -1.35 17.59
CA THR A 237 12.63 -2.67 18.22
C THR A 237 13.91 -3.46 18.52
N ALA A 238 15.07 -3.04 18.01
CA ALA A 238 16.36 -3.70 18.24
C ALA A 238 17.09 -3.19 19.51
N GLY A 239 16.55 -2.20 20.23
CA GLY A 239 17.23 -1.53 21.35
C GLY A 239 16.99 -2.12 22.75
N THR A 240 16.11 -3.11 22.93
CA THR A 240 15.65 -3.54 24.26
C THR A 240 16.17 -4.91 24.73
N ALA A 241 17.27 -5.41 24.14
CA ALA A 241 17.85 -6.69 24.54
C ALA A 241 19.39 -6.62 24.68
N GLN A 242 19.90 -5.67 25.48
CA GLN A 242 21.24 -5.79 26.06
C GLN A 242 21.42 -4.88 27.29
N SER A 243 20.89 -5.31 28.45
CA SER A 243 21.44 -5.03 29.79
C SER A 243 20.57 -5.68 30.87
N ALA A 244 21.11 -6.77 31.44
CA ALA A 244 20.97 -7.31 32.80
C ALA A 244 21.06 -8.84 32.74
#